data_AF-A0AAD7EAR6-F1
#
_entry.id   AF-A0AAD7EAR6-F1
#
_cell.length_a   1.000
_cell.length_b   1.000
_cell.length_c   1.000
_cell.angle_alpha   90.00
_cell.angle_beta   90.00
_cell.angle_gamma   90.00
#
_symmetry.space_group_name_H-M   'P 1'
#
loop_
_entity.id
_entity.type
_entity.pdbx_description
1 polymer ?
#
loop_
_entity_poly.entity_id
_entity_poly.type
_entity_poly.pdbx_seq_one_letter_code
_entity_poly.pdbx_strand_id
1 'polypeptide(L)'
;MSNPSSYDSNDSGRSFFDHPRPAPPPPSARSARSTPEGFVLPRIPPTNDPLFVTHDAHGHRVLPRVSDTPLHVDDTRVRRLVEFNPAPVPKCASCAEMGVTCTFSEAGIPCPPCAVLGIPDCDWTDPFWLIENIQRCRDLYLLDERDGLVNSVKDNRLAPSLFEREFERIQTWFYAGAQGAITRFSLNSRATHDVAVRGYQALADASTDTTLLLRFLSLATKTHVHPVVLQIVADRVQGIIASMMA
;
A
#
# COMPACT_ATOMS: atom_id res chain seq x y z
N MET A 1 24.69 -36.11 27.01
CA MET A 1 24.39 -36.16 25.57
C MET A 1 24.57 -34.76 25.02
N SER A 2 25.31 -34.68 23.93
CA SER A 2 25.92 -33.49 23.35
C SER A 2 24.89 -32.49 22.79
N ASN A 3 25.14 -31.20 23.01
CA ASN A 3 24.77 -30.13 22.07
C ASN A 3 25.64 -30.26 20.79
N PRO A 4 25.39 -29.57 19.65
CA PRO A 4 24.54 -28.38 19.46
C PRO A 4 23.72 -28.37 18.14
N SER A 5 22.90 -27.34 17.95
CA SER A 5 22.81 -26.64 16.65
C SER A 5 22.36 -25.20 16.88
N SER A 6 23.38 -24.36 16.99
CA SER A 6 23.39 -22.92 16.79
C SER A 6 22.89 -22.60 15.39
N TYR A 7 21.72 -21.97 15.29
CA TYR A 7 21.40 -21.14 14.13
C TYR A 7 22.04 -19.77 14.37
N ASP A 8 23.29 -19.65 13.90
CA ASP A 8 23.87 -18.36 13.55
C ASP A 8 23.13 -17.84 12.31
N SER A 9 21.99 -17.18 12.53
CA SER A 9 21.45 -16.26 11.54
C SER A 9 22.30 -15.00 11.60
N ASN A 10 23.32 -14.96 10.73
CA ASN A 10 24.00 -13.74 10.32
C ASN A 10 22.96 -12.83 9.63
N ASP A 11 22.16 -12.16 10.45
CA ASP A 11 21.28 -11.08 10.05
C ASP A 11 22.17 -9.89 9.70
N SER A 12 22.58 -9.85 8.43
CA SER A 12 23.27 -8.72 7.84
C SER A 12 22.24 -7.60 7.65
N GLY A 13 21.82 -7.02 8.77
CA GLY A 13 21.01 -5.82 8.86
C GLY A 13 21.74 -4.64 8.24
N ARG A 14 21.65 -4.51 6.92
CA ARG A 14 21.91 -3.25 6.24
C ARG A 14 20.67 -2.38 6.44
N SER A 15 20.80 -1.53 7.44
CA SER A 15 19.87 -0.48 7.88
C SER A 15 19.12 0.18 6.72
N PHE A 16 17.80 0.03 6.72
CA PHE A 16 16.92 0.58 5.69
C PHE A 16 16.22 1.88 6.13
N PHE A 17 16.12 2.22 7.42
CA PHE A 17 15.38 3.44 7.88
C PHE A 17 15.72 3.97 9.30
N ASP A 18 16.89 3.73 9.89
CA ASP A 18 17.22 4.41 11.16
C ASP A 18 17.97 5.71 10.90
N HIS A 19 17.22 6.82 10.82
CA HIS A 19 17.50 8.15 11.39
C HIS A 19 16.66 9.25 10.71
N PRO A 20 15.99 10.16 11.46
CA PRO A 20 15.51 11.42 10.88
C PRO A 20 16.72 12.27 10.46
N ARG A 21 16.93 12.44 9.14
CA ARG A 21 18.01 13.30 8.63
C ARG A 21 17.65 14.78 8.83
N PRO A 22 18.59 15.63 9.30
CA PRO A 22 18.44 17.08 9.26
C PRO A 22 18.25 17.58 7.82
N ALA A 23 17.53 18.68 7.65
CA ALA A 23 17.36 19.35 6.37
C ALA A 23 18.72 19.59 5.67
N PRO A 24 18.80 19.43 4.34
CA PRO A 24 20.04 19.64 3.62
C PRO A 24 20.52 21.10 3.80
N PRO A 25 21.84 21.31 4.01
CA PRO A 25 22.38 22.67 4.04
C PRO A 25 22.18 23.34 2.67
N PRO A 26 22.04 24.68 2.62
CA PRO A 26 21.87 25.42 1.37
C PRO A 26 23.03 25.14 0.41
N PRO A 27 22.80 25.21 -0.91
CA PRO A 27 23.74 24.75 -1.93
C PRO A 27 25.01 25.62 -1.89
N SER A 28 26.00 25.14 -1.14
CA SER A 28 27.36 25.65 -1.21
C SER A 28 28.03 24.96 -2.38
N ALA A 29 28.49 25.77 -3.34
CA ALA A 29 29.23 25.36 -4.52
C ALA A 29 30.31 24.32 -4.18
N ARG A 30 30.00 23.03 -4.39
CA ARG A 30 30.96 21.94 -4.31
C ARG A 30 30.90 21.16 -5.61
N SER A 31 31.91 21.46 -6.42
CA SER A 31 32.67 20.53 -7.25
C SER A 31 31.85 19.39 -7.86
N ALA A 32 31.60 19.52 -9.17
CA ALA A 32 31.28 18.39 -10.04
C ALA A 32 32.35 17.30 -9.84
N ARG A 33 32.08 16.34 -8.94
CA ARG A 33 32.84 15.10 -8.86
C ARG A 33 32.54 14.36 -10.15
N SER A 34 33.52 14.32 -11.04
CA SER A 34 33.53 13.42 -12.18
C SER A 34 33.11 12.03 -11.71
N THR A 35 32.11 11.48 -12.39
CA THR A 35 31.82 10.04 -12.34
C THR A 35 33.14 9.29 -12.56
N PRO A 36 33.46 8.27 -11.75
CA PRO A 36 34.65 7.45 -11.99
C PRO A 36 34.62 6.96 -13.44
N GLU A 37 35.73 7.08 -14.15
CA GLU A 37 35.84 6.59 -15.53
C GLU A 37 35.50 5.09 -15.56
N GLY A 38 34.50 4.70 -16.36
CA GLY A 38 34.25 3.28 -16.66
C GLY A 38 32.83 2.74 -16.53
N PHE A 39 31.82 3.51 -16.12
CA PHE A 39 30.41 3.04 -16.14
C PHE A 39 29.38 4.18 -16.25
N VAL A 40 28.22 3.90 -16.85
CA VAL A 40 27.11 4.85 -17.03
C VAL A 40 26.17 4.76 -15.84
N LEU A 41 25.75 5.90 -15.28
CA LEU A 41 24.76 5.93 -14.21
C LEU A 41 23.35 5.69 -14.78
N PRO A 42 22.61 4.69 -14.27
CA PRO A 42 21.24 4.43 -14.66
C PRO A 42 20.32 5.61 -14.33
N ARG A 43 19.33 5.84 -15.20
CA ARG A 43 18.28 6.84 -15.00
C ARG A 43 17.29 6.36 -13.93
N ILE A 44 16.85 7.29 -13.08
CA ILE A 44 15.76 7.10 -12.12
C ILE A 44 14.73 8.22 -12.33
N PRO A 45 13.45 7.91 -12.57
CA PRO A 45 12.88 6.57 -12.71
C PRO A 45 13.41 5.83 -13.96
N PRO A 46 13.34 4.48 -13.99
CA PRO A 46 13.71 3.69 -15.16
C PRO A 46 12.87 4.05 -16.39
N THR A 47 13.46 3.98 -17.59
CA THR A 47 12.74 4.33 -18.84
C THR A 47 11.56 3.39 -19.13
N ASN A 48 11.70 2.10 -18.81
CA ASN A 48 10.68 1.07 -19.03
C ASN A 48 10.06 0.66 -17.68
N ASP A 49 9.40 1.60 -17.03
CA ASP A 49 8.78 1.38 -15.73
C ASP A 49 7.43 0.64 -15.86
N PRO A 50 7.27 -0.55 -15.26
CA PRO A 50 6.02 -1.30 -15.32
C PRO A 50 4.96 -0.80 -14.30
N LEU A 51 5.29 0.14 -13.42
CA LEU A 51 4.38 0.65 -12.39
C LEU A 51 3.45 1.72 -12.97
N PHE A 52 2.42 1.31 -13.71
CA PHE A 52 1.36 2.21 -14.15
C PHE A 52 0.00 1.53 -14.04
N VAL A 53 -1.01 2.27 -13.57
CA VAL A 53 -2.39 1.77 -13.53
C VAL A 53 -2.93 1.77 -14.96
N THR A 54 -3.53 0.66 -15.36
CA THR A 54 -4.24 0.54 -16.64
C THR A 54 -5.75 0.52 -16.42
N HIS A 55 -6.51 0.53 -17.50
CA HIS A 55 -7.95 0.35 -17.46
C HIS A 55 -8.32 -0.94 -18.20
N ASP A 56 -9.27 -1.70 -17.66
CA ASP A 56 -9.85 -2.86 -18.35
C ASP A 56 -10.82 -2.43 -19.47
N ALA A 57 -11.40 -3.40 -20.17
CA ALA A 57 -12.38 -3.17 -21.22
C ALA A 57 -13.67 -2.46 -20.76
N HIS A 58 -13.93 -2.42 -19.45
CA HIS A 58 -15.08 -1.77 -18.83
C HIS A 58 -14.71 -0.41 -18.21
N GLY A 59 -13.46 0.04 -18.35
CA GLY A 59 -12.97 1.28 -17.75
C GLY A 59 -12.63 1.16 -16.26
N HIS A 60 -12.58 -0.04 -15.69
CA HIS A 60 -12.13 -0.24 -14.31
C HIS A 60 -10.61 -0.17 -14.21
N ARG A 61 -10.13 0.40 -13.11
CA ARG A 61 -8.71 0.52 -12.81
C ARG A 61 -8.12 -0.86 -12.51
N VAL A 62 -7.07 -1.23 -13.21
CA VAL A 62 -6.37 -2.52 -13.05
C VAL A 62 -4.96 -2.27 -12.56
N LEU A 63 -4.59 -2.98 -11.50
CA LEU A 63 -3.22 -2.99 -11.00
C LEU A 63 -2.31 -3.74 -11.99
N PRO A 64 -1.13 -3.18 -12.31
CA PRO A 64 -0.21 -3.81 -13.23
C PRO A 64 0.38 -5.10 -12.65
N ARG A 65 0.81 -6.00 -13.54
CA ARG A 65 1.75 -7.06 -13.20
C ARG A 65 3.17 -6.55 -13.47
N VAL A 66 3.98 -6.42 -12.43
CA VAL A 66 5.32 -5.84 -12.47
C VAL A 66 6.44 -6.87 -12.26
N SER A 67 6.09 -8.08 -11.83
CA SER A 67 7.03 -9.21 -11.73
C SER A 67 6.34 -10.56 -11.92
N ASP A 68 7.07 -11.53 -12.48
CA ASP A 68 6.66 -12.94 -12.54
C ASP A 68 7.04 -13.73 -11.28
N THR A 69 7.91 -13.18 -10.45
CA THR A 69 8.46 -13.80 -9.23
C THR A 69 8.14 -12.94 -8.00
N PRO A 70 6.87 -12.87 -7.57
CA PRO A 70 6.47 -12.06 -6.43
C PRO A 70 7.12 -12.54 -5.13
N LEU A 71 7.43 -11.59 -4.25
CA LEU A 71 7.68 -11.92 -2.84
C LEU A 71 6.37 -12.31 -2.14
N HIS A 72 6.48 -13.11 -1.08
CA HIS A 72 5.34 -13.49 -0.24
C HIS A 72 4.69 -12.25 0.38
N VAL A 73 3.36 -12.26 0.53
CA VAL A 73 2.59 -11.10 1.04
C VAL A 73 2.94 -10.71 2.48
N ASP A 74 3.53 -11.61 3.25
CA ASP A 74 4.01 -11.34 4.62
C ASP A 74 5.50 -11.01 4.69
N ASP A 75 6.20 -10.94 3.55
CA ASP A 75 7.59 -10.49 3.51
C ASP A 75 7.68 -9.05 4.05
N THR A 76 8.67 -8.81 4.92
CA THR A 76 8.87 -7.50 5.56
C THR A 76 9.01 -6.36 4.56
N ARG A 77 9.55 -6.63 3.37
CA ARG A 77 9.69 -5.63 2.29
C ARG A 77 8.35 -5.31 1.64
N VAL A 78 7.51 -6.33 1.46
CA VAL A 78 6.14 -6.15 0.97
C VAL A 78 5.38 -5.28 1.96
N ARG A 79 5.43 -5.60 3.25
CA ARG A 79 4.81 -4.80 4.31
C ARG A 79 5.27 -3.35 4.30
N ARG A 80 6.58 -3.10 4.20
CA ARG A 80 7.12 -1.73 4.11
C ARG A 80 6.56 -0.95 2.92
N LEU A 81 6.34 -1.60 1.77
CA LEU A 81 5.79 -0.94 0.58
C LEU A 81 4.33 -0.54 0.76
N VAL A 82 3.51 -1.39 1.40
CA VAL A 82 2.09 -1.10 1.64
C VAL A 82 1.85 -0.21 2.86
N GLU A 83 2.77 -0.19 3.81
CA GLU A 83 2.78 0.72 4.97
C GLU A 83 3.49 2.07 4.63
N PHE A 84 4.13 2.18 3.46
CA PHE A 84 4.83 3.39 3.06
C PHE A 84 3.85 4.53 2.84
N ASN A 85 4.04 5.60 3.60
CA ASN A 85 3.25 6.81 3.50
C ASN A 85 4.15 8.04 3.52
N PRO A 86 4.31 8.76 2.40
CA PRO A 86 5.23 9.88 2.30
C PRO A 86 4.68 11.19 2.87
N ALA A 87 3.39 11.25 3.24
CA ALA A 87 2.76 12.46 3.78
C ALA A 87 2.67 12.40 5.31
N PRO A 88 2.89 13.50 6.04
CA PRO A 88 2.93 13.49 7.50
C PRO A 88 1.57 13.15 8.14
N VAL A 89 0.43 13.46 7.49
CA VAL A 89 -0.91 13.04 7.92
C VAL A 89 -1.86 13.06 6.71
N PRO A 90 -1.84 12.08 5.78
CA PRO A 90 -2.80 12.12 4.70
C PRO A 90 -4.17 11.72 5.28
N LYS A 91 -5.18 12.54 5.02
CA LYS A 91 -6.58 12.20 5.25
C LYS A 91 -7.13 11.78 3.90
N CYS A 92 -7.88 10.67 3.86
CA CYS A 92 -8.63 10.37 2.66
C CYS A 92 -9.68 11.47 2.42
N ALA A 93 -10.04 11.69 1.15
CA ALA A 93 -10.98 12.73 0.75
C ALA A 93 -12.28 12.70 1.57
N SER A 94 -12.87 11.52 1.79
CA SER A 94 -14.09 11.37 2.57
C SER A 94 -13.91 11.81 4.03
N CYS A 95 -12.81 11.44 4.68
CA CYS A 95 -12.56 11.85 6.07
C CYS A 95 -12.28 13.35 6.18
N ALA A 96 -11.64 13.95 5.16
CA ALA A 96 -11.43 15.38 5.10
C ALA A 96 -12.75 16.15 4.99
N GLU A 97 -13.67 15.69 4.12
CA GLU A 97 -15.00 16.28 3.94
C GLU A 97 -15.84 16.19 5.22
N MET A 98 -15.83 15.03 5.89
CA MET A 98 -16.59 14.82 7.13
C MET A 98 -15.96 15.45 8.37
N GLY A 99 -14.74 15.99 8.27
CA GLY A 99 -14.03 16.57 9.42
C GLY A 99 -13.64 15.53 10.50
N VAL A 100 -13.48 14.26 10.13
CA VAL A 100 -13.15 13.17 11.06
C VAL A 100 -11.67 12.79 11.02
N THR A 101 -11.20 12.17 12.10
CA THR A 101 -9.82 11.67 12.18
C THR A 101 -9.64 10.47 11.26
N CYS A 102 -8.75 10.61 10.27
CA CYS A 102 -8.35 9.54 9.37
C CYS A 102 -7.04 8.92 9.88
N THR A 103 -7.04 7.62 10.15
CA THR A 103 -5.83 6.87 10.49
C THR A 103 -5.48 5.93 9.35
N PHE A 104 -4.35 6.18 8.72
CA PHE A 104 -3.74 5.24 7.77
C PHE A 104 -3.00 4.14 8.54
N SER A 105 -3.20 2.88 8.14
CA SER A 105 -2.44 1.74 8.65
C SER A 105 -1.66 1.07 7.53
N GLU A 106 -2.35 0.70 6.45
CA GLU A 106 -1.81 -0.05 5.33
C GLU A 106 -2.67 0.19 4.08
N ALA A 107 -2.04 0.21 2.90
CA ALA A 107 -2.75 0.20 1.63
C ALA A 107 -3.64 -1.05 1.49
N GLY A 108 -4.83 -0.87 0.92
CA GLY A 108 -5.84 -1.90 0.76
C GLY A 108 -6.72 -2.10 1.99
N ILE A 109 -6.52 -1.32 3.05
CA ILE A 109 -7.38 -1.31 4.23
C ILE A 109 -8.04 0.07 4.33
N PRO A 110 -9.39 0.17 4.27
CA PRO A 110 -10.06 1.45 4.44
C PRO A 110 -9.83 1.98 5.86
N CYS A 111 -9.76 3.31 6.02
CA CYS A 111 -9.64 3.87 7.36
C CYS A 111 -10.90 3.57 8.19
N PRO A 112 -10.82 3.57 9.53
CA PRO A 112 -11.95 3.19 10.38
C PRO A 112 -13.26 3.95 10.08
N PRO A 113 -13.26 5.29 9.85
CA PRO A 113 -14.48 6.00 9.47
C PRO A 113 -15.06 5.53 8.13
N CYS A 114 -14.24 5.35 7.10
CA CYS A 114 -14.71 4.85 5.80
C CYS A 114 -15.25 3.41 5.92
N ALA A 115 -14.60 2.56 6.70
CA ALA A 115 -15.06 1.20 6.98
C ALA A 115 -16.43 1.18 7.67
N VAL A 116 -16.63 2.03 8.69
CA VAL A 116 -17.87 2.15 9.48
C VAL A 116 -19.01 2.85 8.72
N LEU A 117 -18.70 3.55 7.63
CA LEU A 117 -19.71 4.12 6.73
C LEU A 117 -19.94 3.24 5.49
N GLY A 118 -19.16 2.16 5.34
CA GLY A 118 -19.17 1.30 4.17
C GLY A 118 -18.69 1.98 2.90
N ILE A 119 -17.97 3.10 2.99
CA ILE A 119 -17.53 3.90 1.83
C ILE A 119 -16.53 3.07 1.01
N PRO A 120 -16.86 2.70 -0.25
CA PRO A 120 -16.01 1.85 -1.08
C PRO A 120 -14.81 2.62 -1.64
N ASP A 121 -14.95 3.94 -1.78
CA ASP A 121 -13.97 4.82 -2.43
C ASP A 121 -13.02 5.46 -1.41
N CYS A 122 -12.57 4.70 -0.43
CA CYS A 122 -11.50 5.17 0.46
C CYS A 122 -10.20 5.30 -0.35
N ASP A 123 -9.51 6.44 -0.25
CA ASP A 123 -8.22 6.61 -0.95
C ASP A 123 -7.19 5.50 -0.62
N TRP A 124 -7.25 4.94 0.58
CA TRP A 124 -6.36 3.83 0.99
C TRP A 124 -6.65 2.52 0.26
N THR A 125 -7.83 2.38 -0.33
CA THR A 125 -8.24 1.25 -1.18
C THR A 125 -8.21 1.61 -2.66
N ASP A 126 -7.67 2.77 -3.06
CA ASP A 126 -7.53 3.18 -4.46
C ASP A 126 -6.24 2.60 -5.09
N PRO A 127 -6.35 1.83 -6.20
CA PRO A 127 -5.19 1.37 -6.98
C PRO A 127 -4.21 2.47 -7.40
N PHE A 128 -4.69 3.68 -7.74
CA PHE A 128 -3.79 4.78 -8.13
C PHE A 128 -2.93 5.24 -6.97
N TRP A 129 -3.54 5.39 -5.80
CA TRP A 129 -2.84 5.79 -4.59
C TRP A 129 -1.74 4.78 -4.23
N LEU A 130 -2.03 3.47 -4.34
CA LEU A 130 -1.02 2.44 -4.13
C LEU A 130 0.17 2.59 -5.10
N ILE A 131 -0.11 2.69 -6.41
CA ILE A 131 0.95 2.74 -7.43
C ILE A 131 1.80 4.00 -7.28
N GLU A 132 1.19 5.16 -7.02
CA GLU A 132 1.93 6.40 -6.77
C GLU A 132 2.88 6.26 -5.58
N ASN A 133 2.43 5.62 -4.48
CA ASN A 133 3.28 5.38 -3.32
C ASN A 133 4.41 4.39 -3.61
N ILE A 134 4.14 3.30 -4.34
CA ILE A 134 5.17 2.34 -4.74
C ILE A 134 6.20 3.03 -5.66
N GLN A 135 5.77 3.86 -6.62
CA GLN A 135 6.67 4.64 -7.48
C GLN A 135 7.56 5.59 -6.67
N ARG A 136 6.99 6.29 -5.69
CA ARG A 136 7.76 7.19 -4.83
C ARG A 136 8.75 6.42 -3.95
N CYS A 137 8.33 5.27 -3.41
CA CYS A 137 9.21 4.39 -2.65
C CYS A 137 10.34 3.85 -3.53
N ARG A 138 10.04 3.44 -4.77
CA ARG A 138 11.02 3.01 -5.77
C ARG A 138 12.08 4.06 -6.00
N ASP A 139 11.68 5.29 -6.27
CA ASP A 139 12.62 6.34 -6.65
C ASP A 139 13.57 6.64 -5.49
N LEU A 140 13.07 6.69 -4.25
CA LEU A 140 13.90 6.84 -3.06
C LEU A 140 14.84 5.65 -2.85
N TYR A 141 14.34 4.43 -2.98
CA TYR A 141 15.13 3.21 -2.81
C TYR A 141 16.23 3.07 -3.87
N LEU A 142 15.88 3.22 -5.15
CA LEU A 142 16.84 3.08 -6.24
C LEU A 142 17.90 4.19 -6.21
N LEU A 143 17.56 5.39 -5.75
CA LEU A 143 18.54 6.46 -5.57
C LEU A 143 19.57 6.09 -4.50
N ASP A 144 19.11 5.62 -3.34
CA ASP A 144 19.99 5.22 -2.24
C ASP A 144 20.90 4.05 -2.62
N GLU A 145 20.33 3.01 -3.23
CA GLU A 145 21.07 1.84 -3.69
C GLU A 145 22.09 2.18 -4.78
N ARG A 146 21.72 3.05 -5.75
CA ARG A 146 22.66 3.53 -6.77
C ARG A 146 23.84 4.26 -6.12
N ASP A 147 23.57 5.16 -5.19
CA ASP A 147 24.62 5.93 -4.51
C ASP A 147 25.51 5.00 -3.66
N GLY A 148 24.93 3.97 -3.04
CA GLY A 148 25.65 2.89 -2.34
C GLY A 148 26.57 2.08 -3.26
N LEU A 149 26.10 1.71 -4.46
CA LEU A 149 26.92 1.03 -5.47
C LEU A 149 28.05 1.94 -5.97
N VAL A 150 27.77 3.23 -6.23
CA VAL A 150 28.79 4.20 -6.68
C VAL A 150 29.91 4.32 -5.65
N ASN A 151 29.56 4.38 -4.37
CA ASN A 151 30.56 4.40 -3.30
C ASN A 151 31.34 3.08 -3.21
N SER A 152 30.67 1.95 -3.42
CA SER A 152 31.34 0.64 -3.46
C SER A 152 32.36 0.54 -4.60
N VAL A 153 32.08 1.13 -5.77
CA VAL A 153 33.06 1.22 -6.87
C VAL A 153 34.22 2.14 -6.52
N LYS A 154 33.94 3.33 -5.97
CA LYS A 154 34.97 4.29 -5.55
C LYS A 154 35.93 3.72 -4.50
N ASP A 155 35.41 2.87 -3.62
CA ASP A 155 36.17 2.23 -2.56
C ASP A 155 36.84 0.92 -3.01
N ASN A 156 36.83 0.58 -4.31
CA ASN A 156 37.34 -0.67 -4.88
C ASN A 156 36.72 -1.95 -4.29
N ARG A 157 35.51 -1.86 -3.72
CA ARG A 157 34.73 -2.99 -3.18
C ARG A 157 33.85 -3.67 -4.25
N LEU A 158 33.63 -2.98 -5.37
CA LEU A 158 32.88 -3.47 -6.53
C LEU A 158 33.65 -3.10 -7.81
N ALA A 159 33.85 -4.07 -8.70
CA ALA A 159 34.44 -3.79 -10.01
C ALA A 159 33.46 -2.93 -10.85
N PRO A 160 33.92 -1.88 -11.56
CA PRO A 160 33.06 -1.03 -12.40
C PRO A 160 32.21 -1.83 -13.40
N SER A 161 32.77 -2.90 -13.98
CA SER A 161 32.10 -3.77 -14.94
C SER A 161 30.91 -4.57 -14.36
N LEU A 162 30.79 -4.67 -13.03
CA LEU A 162 29.69 -5.35 -12.36
C LEU A 162 28.57 -4.40 -11.93
N PHE A 163 28.77 -3.09 -12.07
CA PHE A 163 27.82 -2.08 -11.58
C PHE A 163 26.42 -2.27 -12.16
N GLU A 164 26.31 -2.36 -13.49
CA GLU A 164 25.02 -2.48 -14.19
C GLU A 164 24.27 -3.74 -13.75
N ARG A 165 24.97 -4.89 -13.70
CA ARG A 165 24.39 -6.16 -13.27
C ARG A 165 23.86 -6.11 -11.84
N GLU A 166 24.59 -5.50 -10.91
CA GLU A 166 24.12 -5.39 -9.52
C GLU A 166 22.94 -4.42 -9.39
N PHE A 167 22.94 -3.33 -10.16
CA PHE A 167 21.81 -2.40 -10.18
C PHE A 167 20.55 -3.03 -10.79
N GLU A 168 20.67 -3.79 -11.88
CA GLU A 168 19.57 -4.58 -12.45
C GLU A 168 19.02 -5.58 -11.44
N ARG A 169 19.90 -6.29 -10.73
CA ARG A 169 19.49 -7.20 -9.65
C ARG A 169 18.67 -6.46 -8.61
N ILE A 170 19.12 -5.30 -8.14
CA ILE A 170 18.39 -4.46 -7.17
C ILE A 170 17.00 -4.05 -7.70
N GLN A 171 16.91 -3.64 -8.97
CA GLN A 171 15.63 -3.33 -9.60
C GLN A 171 14.69 -4.54 -9.66
N THR A 172 15.18 -5.69 -10.10
CA THR A 172 14.38 -6.94 -10.12
C THR A 172 13.85 -7.28 -8.73
N TRP A 173 14.69 -7.15 -7.71
CA TRP A 173 14.30 -7.38 -6.32
C TRP A 173 13.22 -6.39 -5.84
N PHE A 174 13.32 -5.12 -6.22
CA PHE A 174 12.28 -4.13 -5.90
C PHE A 174 10.94 -4.51 -6.54
N TYR A 175 10.94 -4.86 -7.83
CA TYR A 175 9.71 -5.21 -8.54
C TYR A 175 9.07 -6.51 -8.04
N ALA A 176 9.87 -7.49 -7.58
CA ALA A 176 9.34 -8.65 -6.87
C ALA A 176 8.57 -8.26 -5.59
N GLY A 177 9.11 -7.31 -4.81
CA GLY A 177 8.44 -6.74 -3.64
C GLY A 177 7.20 -5.93 -4.00
N ALA A 178 7.26 -5.09 -5.03
CA ALA A 178 6.13 -4.33 -5.54
C ALA A 178 4.99 -5.25 -6.01
N GLN A 179 5.30 -6.35 -6.69
CA GLN A 179 4.29 -7.34 -7.06
C GLN A 179 3.63 -7.98 -5.83
N GLY A 180 4.42 -8.33 -4.80
CA GLY A 180 3.89 -8.82 -3.52
C GLY A 180 2.99 -7.79 -2.83
N ALA A 181 3.33 -6.51 -2.87
CA ALA A 181 2.53 -5.40 -2.36
C ALA A 181 1.20 -5.23 -3.10
N ILE A 182 1.23 -5.32 -4.44
CA ILE A 182 0.02 -5.31 -5.30
C ILE A 182 -0.90 -6.49 -4.95
N THR A 183 -0.34 -7.69 -4.76
CA THR A 183 -1.10 -8.88 -4.36
C THR A 183 -1.71 -8.69 -2.97
N ARG A 184 -0.93 -8.22 -2.00
CA ARG A 184 -1.41 -7.96 -0.63
C ARG A 184 -2.52 -6.92 -0.59
N PHE A 185 -2.34 -5.80 -1.29
CA PHE A 185 -3.38 -4.77 -1.46
C PHE A 185 -4.67 -5.37 -1.98
N SER A 186 -4.61 -6.17 -3.05
CA SER A 186 -5.81 -6.78 -3.66
C SER A 186 -6.52 -7.74 -2.69
N LEU A 187 -5.75 -8.51 -1.92
CA LEU A 187 -6.30 -9.39 -0.88
C LEU A 187 -6.96 -8.59 0.24
N ASN A 188 -6.30 -7.54 0.75
CA ASN A 188 -6.81 -6.70 1.83
C ASN A 188 -8.05 -5.93 1.41
N SER A 189 -8.06 -5.31 0.22
CA SER A 189 -9.21 -4.56 -0.27
C SER A 189 -10.45 -5.45 -0.36
N ARG A 190 -10.28 -6.68 -0.86
CA ARG A 190 -11.37 -7.65 -0.93
C ARG A 190 -11.80 -8.12 0.46
N ALA A 191 -10.84 -8.53 1.30
CA ALA A 191 -11.11 -9.07 2.63
C ALA A 191 -11.81 -8.05 3.53
N THR A 192 -11.34 -6.79 3.53
CA THR A 192 -11.93 -5.72 4.35
C THR A 192 -13.33 -5.35 3.89
N HIS A 193 -13.58 -5.30 2.58
CA HIS A 193 -14.92 -5.15 2.04
C HIS A 193 -15.85 -6.28 2.51
N ASP A 194 -15.44 -7.54 2.33
CA ASP A 194 -16.25 -8.71 2.71
C ASP A 194 -16.49 -8.80 4.22
N VAL A 195 -15.52 -8.37 5.04
CA VAL A 195 -15.67 -8.31 6.50
C VAL A 195 -16.65 -7.21 6.90
N ALA A 196 -16.54 -6.02 6.30
CA ALA A 196 -17.46 -4.92 6.58
C ALA A 196 -18.91 -5.31 6.23
N VAL A 197 -19.14 -5.84 5.03
CA VAL A 197 -20.46 -6.31 4.57
C VAL A 197 -21.04 -7.37 5.51
N ARG A 198 -20.26 -8.39 5.89
CA ARG A 198 -20.70 -9.42 6.84
C ARG A 198 -20.98 -8.86 8.24
N GLY A 199 -20.21 -7.87 8.69
CA GLY A 199 -20.44 -7.18 9.95
C GLY A 199 -21.78 -6.47 9.97
N TYR A 200 -22.12 -5.71 8.93
CA TYR A 200 -23.44 -5.08 8.81
C TYR A 200 -24.58 -6.09 8.72
N GLN A 201 -24.39 -7.18 7.98
CA GLN A 201 -25.38 -8.26 7.90
C GLN A 201 -25.67 -8.83 9.29
N ALA A 202 -24.62 -9.17 10.06
CA ALA A 202 -24.78 -9.70 11.41
C ALA A 202 -25.47 -8.70 12.36
N LEU A 203 -25.16 -7.40 12.26
CA LEU A 203 -25.81 -6.36 13.05
C LEU A 203 -27.30 -6.19 12.70
N ALA A 204 -27.63 -6.25 11.41
CA ALA A 204 -29.01 -6.20 10.94
C ALA A 204 -29.78 -7.45 11.41
N ASP A 205 -29.21 -8.64 11.26
CA ASP A 205 -29.84 -9.91 11.65
C ASP A 205 -30.06 -10.02 13.16
N ALA A 206 -29.13 -9.49 13.96
CA ALA A 206 -29.28 -9.41 15.41
C ALA A 206 -30.38 -8.42 15.85
N SER A 207 -30.78 -7.51 14.97
CA SER A 207 -31.82 -6.53 15.26
C SER A 207 -33.20 -7.09 14.91
N THR A 208 -34.12 -7.00 15.87
CA THR A 208 -35.54 -7.35 15.71
C THR A 208 -36.46 -6.14 15.80
N ASP A 209 -35.94 -4.98 16.22
CA ASP A 209 -36.69 -3.73 16.29
C ASP A 209 -36.74 -3.05 14.90
N THR A 210 -37.84 -3.26 14.20
CA THR A 210 -38.12 -2.64 12.90
C THR A 210 -38.11 -1.11 12.97
N THR A 211 -38.51 -0.51 14.09
CA THR A 211 -38.52 0.95 14.25
C THR A 211 -37.10 1.50 14.28
N LEU A 212 -36.19 0.82 14.98
CA LEU A 212 -34.78 1.19 15.03
C LEU A 212 -34.12 1.07 13.65
N LEU A 213 -34.39 0.00 12.91
CA LEU A 213 -33.87 -0.19 11.55
C LEU A 213 -34.40 0.86 10.56
N LEU A 214 -35.69 1.21 10.63
CA LEU A 214 -36.27 2.28 9.81
C LEU A 214 -35.70 3.66 10.15
N ARG A 215 -35.44 3.94 11.43
CA ARG A 215 -34.75 5.17 11.86
C ARG A 215 -33.32 5.21 11.34
N PHE A 216 -32.60 4.10 11.38
CA PHE A 216 -31.28 3.98 10.78
C PHE A 216 -31.34 4.32 9.29
N LEU A 217 -32.22 3.69 8.51
CA LEU A 217 -32.36 4.00 7.07
C LEU A 217 -32.65 5.48 6.80
N SER A 218 -33.55 6.08 7.59
CA SER A 218 -33.86 7.50 7.48
C SER A 218 -32.66 8.42 7.76
N LEU A 219 -31.85 8.10 8.77
CA LEU A 219 -30.65 8.86 9.11
C LEU A 219 -29.47 8.59 8.17
N ALA A 220 -29.38 7.36 7.66
CA ALA A 220 -28.29 6.89 6.82
C ALA A 220 -28.26 7.64 5.46
N THR A 221 -29.43 8.03 4.94
CA THR A 221 -29.54 8.91 3.76
C THR A 221 -28.89 10.30 3.96
N LYS A 222 -28.74 10.76 5.21
CA LYS A 222 -28.13 12.05 5.55
C LYS A 222 -26.66 11.96 5.97
N THR A 223 -26.14 10.75 6.13
CA THR A 223 -24.81 10.48 6.71
C THR A 223 -23.87 9.74 5.77
N HIS A 224 -24.19 9.75 4.46
CA HIS A 224 -23.35 9.16 3.41
C HIS A 224 -23.02 7.67 3.60
N VAL A 225 -23.90 6.93 4.27
CA VAL A 225 -23.78 5.47 4.40
C VAL A 225 -23.93 4.83 3.02
N HIS A 226 -23.05 3.88 2.71
CA HIS A 226 -23.02 3.25 1.41
C HIS A 226 -24.31 2.47 1.08
N PRO A 227 -24.80 2.51 -0.19
CA PRO A 227 -26.06 1.85 -0.58
C PRO A 227 -26.15 0.36 -0.27
N VAL A 228 -25.03 -0.38 -0.32
CA VAL A 228 -25.03 -1.81 0.04
C VAL A 228 -25.43 -2.02 1.51
N VAL A 229 -24.98 -1.15 2.41
CA VAL A 229 -25.36 -1.22 3.84
C VAL A 229 -26.85 -0.88 4.00
N LEU A 230 -27.35 0.11 3.26
CA LEU A 230 -28.77 0.44 3.24
C LEU A 230 -29.61 -0.74 2.75
N GLN A 231 -29.17 -1.43 1.71
CA GLN A 231 -29.86 -2.59 1.14
C GLN A 231 -29.94 -3.73 2.15
N ILE A 232 -28.84 -4.07 2.82
CA ILE A 232 -28.80 -5.09 3.89
C ILE A 232 -29.85 -4.81 4.97
N VAL A 233 -29.92 -3.55 5.43
CA VAL A 233 -30.90 -3.16 6.46
C VAL A 233 -32.33 -3.18 5.92
N ALA A 234 -32.54 -2.75 4.68
CA ALA A 234 -33.85 -2.78 4.04
C ALA A 234 -34.38 -4.21 3.87
N ASP A 235 -33.53 -5.14 3.41
CA ASP A 235 -33.87 -6.56 3.25
C ASP A 235 -34.25 -7.18 4.59
N ARG A 236 -33.54 -6.83 5.67
CA ARG A 236 -33.88 -7.26 7.02
C ARG A 236 -35.26 -6.77 7.47
N VAL A 237 -35.56 -5.48 7.26
CA VAL A 237 -36.88 -4.90 7.57
C VAL A 237 -37.99 -5.63 6.81
N GLN A 238 -37.78 -5.89 5.52
CA GLN A 238 -38.74 -6.64 4.71
C GLN A 238 -38.96 -8.05 5.24
N GLY A 239 -37.89 -8.75 5.65
CA GLY A 239 -37.97 -10.08 6.25
C GLY A 239 -38.77 -10.10 7.56
N ILE A 240 -38.57 -9.12 8.44
CA ILE A 240 -39.35 -8.99 9.69
C ILE A 240 -40.84 -8.77 9.37
N ILE A 241 -41.16 -7.82 8.49
CA ILE A 241 -42.56 -7.53 8.10
C ILE A 241 -43.22 -8.78 7.49
N ALA A 242 -42.52 -9.47 6.59
CA ALA A 242 -43.04 -10.69 5.96
C ALA A 242 -43.35 -11.78 7.00
N SER A 243 -42.48 -11.97 8.00
CA SER A 243 -42.71 -12.94 9.08
C SER A 243 -43.85 -12.56 10.05
N MET A 244 -44.22 -11.29 10.15
CA MET A 244 -45.38 -10.84 10.94
C MET A 244 -46.71 -11.01 10.20
N MET A 245 -46.67 -11.16 8.88
CA MET A 245 -47.85 -11.33 8.02
C MET A 245 -48.15 -12.80 7.68
N ALA A 246 -47.21 -13.70 7.96
CA ALA A 246 -47.34 -15.15 7.79
C ALA A 246 -47.91 -15.81 9.05
#